data_AF-A0A9P6IJ59-F1
#
_entry.id   AF-A0A9P6IJ59-F1
#
_cell.length_a   1.000
_cell.length_b   1.000
_cell.length_c   1.000
_cell.angle_alpha   90.00
_cell.angle_beta   90.00
_cell.angle_gamma   90.00
#
_symmetry.space_group_name_H-M   'P 1'
#
loop_
_entity.id
_entity.type
_entity.pdbx_description
1 polymer ?
#
loop_
_entity_poly.entity_id
_entity_poly.type
_entity_poly.pdbx_seq_one_letter_code
_entity_poly.pdbx_strand_id
1 'polypeptide(L)'
;HAYDILSDPEKRKVYDRYGEDNRSGGIGGTAMGPEGIFARMFGGGIFRDASEESRKRSRKEDKFLKYTVTLEELYSGDGQGKVIKEKDRCKECEGKKVVVGETELEFVIEKGMRDGEKIVIQGKADQKPGEEPGDVIVTLRQSIHPVFSRCGDNLNCSVTICLAEALCGFSRVLLLHLDERGIHVEHSAGSVLQPGQTMRIIGEGMPQHKQNTDKGNLYLIFKIEFPDNDWVAPETLKSIEKLLPGPKPLPVDPEVVDYYQPQNTDVDPDGFKSSRSRDEHDSDRGDSDDGRGGGPIQCAQS
;
A
#
# COMPACT_ATOMS: atom_id res chain seq x y z
N HIS A 1 14.76 2.17 14.47
CA HIS A 1 14.98 3.29 15.41
C HIS A 1 15.53 2.89 16.78
N ALA A 2 14.95 1.91 17.49
CA ALA A 2 15.53 1.46 18.77
C ALA A 2 16.85 0.67 18.61
N TYR A 3 17.05 -0.01 17.48
CA TYR A 3 18.23 -0.84 17.21
C TYR A 3 19.51 -0.02 16.99
N ASP A 4 19.40 1.17 16.37
CA ASP A 4 20.54 2.05 16.05
C ASP A 4 21.11 2.78 17.28
N ILE A 5 20.33 2.83 18.36
CA ILE A 5 20.71 3.48 19.62
C ILE A 5 21.40 2.48 20.55
N LEU A 6 21.07 1.19 20.43
CA LEU A 6 21.63 0.11 21.25
C LEU A 6 22.84 -0.59 20.62
N SER A 7 23.09 -0.38 19.33
CA SER A 7 24.25 -0.94 18.61
C SER A 7 25.54 -0.16 18.82
N ASP A 8 25.44 1.13 19.20
CA ASP A 8 26.59 2.00 19.43
C ASP A 8 26.88 2.13 20.95
N PRO A 9 28.06 1.67 21.43
CA PRO A 9 28.40 1.66 22.84
C PRO A 9 28.48 3.05 23.48
N GLU A 10 28.65 4.12 22.70
CA GLU A 10 28.64 5.51 23.21
C GLU A 10 27.21 6.03 23.40
N LYS A 11 26.30 5.71 22.46
CA LYS A 11 24.89 6.12 22.52
C LYS A 11 24.11 5.33 23.56
N ARG A 12 24.46 4.06 23.74
CA ARG A 12 23.94 3.21 24.82
C ARG A 12 24.29 3.79 26.20
N LYS A 13 25.51 4.30 26.41
CA LYS A 13 25.89 4.94 27.69
C LYS A 13 25.10 6.20 28.02
N VAL A 14 24.64 6.95 27.01
CA VAL A 14 23.80 8.13 27.21
C VAL A 14 22.36 7.70 27.53
N TYR A 15 21.85 6.68 26.85
CA TYR A 15 20.53 6.12 27.13
C TYR A 15 20.45 5.46 28.52
N ASP A 16 21.46 4.68 28.89
CA ASP A 16 21.56 4.03 30.20
C ASP A 16 21.71 5.07 31.34
N ARG A 17 22.28 6.25 31.06
CA ARG A 17 22.45 7.34 32.05
C ARG A 17 21.19 8.18 32.27
N TYR A 18 20.37 8.38 31.23
CA TYR A 18 19.20 9.27 31.28
C TYR A 18 17.85 8.55 31.16
N GLY A 19 17.85 7.25 30.87
CA GLY A 19 16.64 6.44 30.72
C GLY A 19 16.02 5.98 32.03
N GLU A 20 16.82 5.89 33.12
CA GLU A 20 16.32 5.45 34.44
C GLU A 20 15.80 6.60 35.32
N ASP A 21 16.17 7.85 35.05
CA ASP A 21 15.87 8.98 35.96
C ASP A 21 14.45 9.54 35.86
N ASN A 22 13.56 8.96 35.05
CA ASN A 22 12.19 9.46 34.91
C ASN A 22 11.13 8.68 35.72
N ARG A 23 11.52 8.13 36.87
CA ARG A 23 10.59 7.42 37.76
C ARG A 23 10.63 7.88 39.22
N SER A 24 10.66 9.19 39.47
CA SER A 24 10.19 9.72 40.76
C SER A 24 9.88 11.24 40.72
N GLY A 25 8.73 11.61 41.28
CA GLY A 25 8.50 12.95 41.86
C GLY A 25 7.97 14.03 40.92
N GLY A 26 6.68 14.35 41.07
CA GLY A 26 6.04 15.48 40.37
C GLY A 26 6.28 16.85 40.99
N ILE A 27 5.63 17.83 40.35
CA ILE A 27 5.42 19.26 40.66
C ILE A 27 6.38 20.23 39.97
N GLY A 28 5.87 20.90 38.92
CA GLY A 28 6.15 22.31 38.65
C GLY A 28 6.94 22.67 37.39
N GLY A 29 6.24 23.15 36.36
CA GLY A 29 6.76 24.19 35.46
C GLY A 29 7.27 23.76 34.07
N THR A 30 6.51 24.16 33.04
CA THR A 30 6.94 24.38 31.63
C THR A 30 7.54 23.18 30.86
N ALA A 31 6.69 22.54 30.06
CA ALA A 31 7.04 21.43 29.17
C ALA A 31 7.96 21.87 28.02
N MET A 32 9.21 21.39 28.04
CA MET A 32 10.05 21.22 26.86
C MET A 32 10.15 19.71 26.60
N GLY A 33 9.60 19.26 25.47
CA GLY A 33 9.63 17.87 25.07
C GLY A 33 11.05 17.36 24.74
N PRO A 34 11.24 16.04 24.61
CA PRO A 34 12.54 15.40 24.38
C PRO A 34 13.23 15.79 23.07
N GLU A 35 12.54 16.47 22.15
CA GLU A 35 13.14 17.04 20.94
C GLU A 35 13.89 18.37 21.18
N GLY A 36 13.60 19.07 22.29
CA GLY A 36 14.17 20.39 22.62
C GLY A 36 15.55 20.35 23.28
N ILE A 37 15.98 19.19 23.79
CA ILE A 37 17.28 19.02 24.44
C ILE A 37 18.35 18.64 23.39
N PHE A 38 17.98 17.89 22.36
CA PHE A 38 18.87 17.49 21.27
C PHE A 38 19.28 18.68 20.38
N ALA A 39 18.37 19.65 20.19
CA ALA A 39 18.63 20.89 19.45
C ALA A 39 19.61 21.84 20.19
N ARG A 40 19.76 21.72 21.51
CA ARG A 40 20.64 22.59 22.32
C ARG A 40 22.11 22.16 22.29
N MET A 41 22.41 20.95 21.82
CA MET A 41 23.77 20.40 21.77
C MET A 41 24.38 20.40 20.36
N PHE A 42 23.57 20.53 19.29
CA PHE A 42 24.01 20.39 17.89
C PHE A 42 23.77 21.61 16.98
N GLY A 43 23.52 22.81 17.51
CA GLY A 43 23.53 24.01 16.66
C GLY A 43 22.99 25.28 17.30
N GLY A 44 23.82 25.99 18.06
CA GLY A 44 23.63 27.43 18.28
C GLY A 44 23.77 28.18 16.94
N GLY A 45 23.24 29.38 16.70
CA GLY A 45 22.57 30.38 17.51
C GLY A 45 22.76 31.74 16.83
N ILE A 46 21.81 32.67 17.04
CA ILE A 46 21.98 34.15 17.00
C ILE A 46 21.89 34.86 15.61
N PHE A 47 21.17 36.00 15.64
CA PHE A 47 20.85 37.03 14.62
C PHE A 47 19.44 36.90 13.98
N ARG A 48 18.38 37.54 14.49
CA ARG A 48 18.05 38.96 14.75
C ARG A 48 17.24 39.59 13.59
N ASP A 49 16.05 40.06 13.98
CA ASP A 49 15.18 41.10 13.43
C ASP A 49 14.21 40.81 12.27
N ALA A 50 12.99 41.27 12.53
CA ALA A 50 11.82 41.38 11.68
C ALA A 50 11.90 42.59 10.74
N SER A 51 11.35 42.50 9.52
CA SER A 51 10.43 43.49 8.94
C SER A 51 9.98 43.08 7.52
N GLU A 52 8.71 43.34 7.25
CA GLU A 52 8.13 43.84 5.99
C GLU A 52 8.33 43.12 4.64
N GLU A 53 7.16 42.85 4.05
CA GLU A 53 6.77 43.35 2.73
C GLU A 53 6.96 42.44 1.50
N SER A 54 5.80 41.92 1.07
CA SER A 54 5.32 41.87 -0.31
C SER A 54 5.95 40.94 -1.35
N ARG A 55 5.01 40.43 -2.16
CA ARG A 55 5.06 40.19 -3.62
C ARG A 55 5.52 38.80 -4.13
N LYS A 56 4.56 38.26 -4.88
CA LYS A 56 4.68 37.76 -6.26
C LYS A 56 5.30 36.38 -6.48
N ARG A 57 4.44 35.55 -7.09
CA ARG A 57 4.73 34.55 -8.12
C ARG A 57 6.09 34.76 -8.82
N SER A 58 6.94 33.74 -8.78
CA SER A 58 7.99 33.48 -9.77
C SER A 58 8.01 31.97 -9.99
N ARG A 59 7.47 31.47 -11.10
CA ARG A 59 8.23 31.11 -12.31
C ARG A 59 9.55 30.44 -11.93
N LYS A 60 9.70 29.14 -12.25
CA LYS A 60 11.02 28.49 -12.21
C LYS A 60 11.99 29.39 -12.96
N GLU A 61 12.98 29.91 -12.24
CA GLU A 61 14.06 30.69 -12.82
C GLU A 61 15.00 29.77 -13.60
N ASP A 62 15.61 30.36 -14.62
CA ASP A 62 16.44 29.66 -15.61
C ASP A 62 17.63 28.93 -14.97
N LYS A 63 17.98 27.76 -15.53
CA LYS A 63 19.20 27.04 -15.14
C LYS A 63 20.43 27.78 -15.70
N PHE A 64 21.08 28.56 -14.84
CA PHE A 64 22.44 29.06 -15.10
C PHE A 64 23.46 28.02 -14.65
N LEU A 65 24.09 27.33 -15.61
CA LEU A 65 25.29 26.53 -15.36
C LEU A 65 26.51 27.47 -15.32
N LYS A 66 26.92 27.83 -14.10
CA LYS A 66 28.22 28.46 -13.87
C LYS A 66 29.27 27.36 -13.78
N TYR A 67 30.16 27.30 -14.76
CA TYR A 67 31.41 26.56 -14.66
C TYR A 67 32.46 27.48 -14.04
N THR A 68 33.01 27.07 -12.91
CA THR A 68 34.18 27.71 -12.32
C THR A 68 35.41 27.09 -12.97
N VAL A 69 36.08 27.86 -13.80
CA VAL A 69 37.39 27.49 -14.39
C VAL A 69 38.45 28.17 -13.53
N THR A 70 39.49 27.44 -13.17
CA THR A 70 40.57 27.97 -12.33
C THR A 70 41.52 28.85 -13.16
N LEU A 71 42.18 29.81 -12.52
CA LEU A 71 43.12 30.73 -13.21
C LEU A 71 44.35 29.96 -13.73
N GLU A 72 44.63 28.81 -13.12
CA GLU A 72 45.62 27.82 -13.53
C GLU A 72 45.21 27.11 -14.83
N GLU A 73 43.95 26.73 -15.02
CA GLU A 73 43.42 26.15 -16.28
C GLU A 73 43.42 27.15 -17.45
N LEU A 74 43.27 28.45 -17.16
CA LEU A 74 43.42 29.54 -18.12
C LEU A 74 44.89 29.80 -18.53
N TYR A 75 45.86 29.38 -17.71
CA TYR A 75 47.28 29.68 -17.88
C TYR A 75 48.14 28.51 -18.37
N SER A 76 47.85 27.26 -17.98
CA SER A 76 48.68 26.08 -18.32
C SER A 76 48.21 25.29 -19.54
N GLY A 77 47.05 25.60 -20.12
CA GLY A 77 46.69 25.15 -21.46
C GLY A 77 46.63 23.62 -21.67
N ASP A 78 46.47 22.82 -20.62
CA ASP A 78 46.33 21.36 -20.73
C ASP A 78 44.86 20.89 -20.65
N GLY A 79 43.98 21.66 -21.28
CA GLY A 79 42.79 21.06 -21.85
C GLY A 79 43.22 20.22 -23.05
N GLN A 80 43.09 18.89 -22.98
CA GLN A 80 43.13 18.05 -24.19
C GLN A 80 41.87 18.28 -25.05
N GLY A 81 41.72 19.51 -25.52
CA GLY A 81 40.76 19.93 -26.52
C GLY A 81 41.53 20.26 -27.79
N LYS A 82 41.55 19.33 -28.76
CA LYS A 82 41.88 19.73 -30.13
C LYS A 82 40.80 20.72 -30.58
N VAL A 83 41.21 21.92 -30.98
CA VAL A 83 40.33 22.85 -31.70
C VAL A 83 40.07 22.24 -33.08
N ILE A 84 38.90 21.62 -33.23
CA ILE A 84 38.45 21.07 -34.50
C ILE A 84 37.94 22.24 -35.33
N LYS A 85 38.48 22.44 -36.54
CA LYS A 85 37.98 23.46 -37.47
C LYS A 85 36.49 23.22 -37.72
N GLU A 86 35.72 24.28 -37.92
CA GLU A 86 34.25 24.19 -38.06
C GLU A 86 33.81 23.24 -39.20
N LYS A 87 34.67 23.03 -40.20
CA LYS A 87 34.48 22.09 -41.32
C LYS A 87 34.69 20.61 -40.96
N ASP A 88 35.39 20.33 -39.86
CA ASP A 88 35.81 19.00 -39.42
C ASP A 88 35.01 18.52 -38.19
N ARG A 89 34.01 19.29 -37.74
CA ARG A 89 33.11 18.87 -36.64
C ARG A 89 32.28 17.69 -37.10
N CYS A 90 32.23 16.64 -36.27
CA CYS A 90 31.33 15.51 -36.50
C CYS A 90 29.89 16.01 -36.60
N LYS A 91 29.17 15.58 -37.65
CA LYS A 91 27.78 16.00 -37.91
C LYS A 91 26.78 15.45 -36.89
N GLU A 92 27.10 14.34 -36.23
CA GLU A 92 26.22 13.69 -35.24
C GLU A 92 26.40 14.22 -33.82
N CYS A 93 27.64 14.45 -33.37
CA CYS A 93 27.90 14.89 -32.00
C CYS A 93 28.27 16.37 -31.89
N GLU A 94 28.44 17.09 -33.00
CA GLU A 94 28.81 18.52 -33.08
C GLU A 94 30.07 18.91 -32.27
N GLY A 95 30.93 17.93 -31.95
CA GLY A 95 32.10 18.12 -31.08
C GLY A 95 31.82 17.92 -29.58
N LYS A 96 30.61 17.52 -29.19
CA LYS A 96 30.20 17.23 -27.80
C LYS A 96 30.60 15.82 -27.34
N LYS A 97 31.10 14.96 -28.23
CA LYS A 97 31.57 13.57 -27.98
C LYS A 97 30.50 12.59 -27.44
N VAL A 98 29.26 13.02 -27.27
CA VAL A 98 28.11 12.19 -26.87
C VAL A 98 26.96 12.41 -27.85
N VAL A 99 26.22 11.33 -28.12
CA VAL A 99 24.98 11.33 -28.91
C VAL A 99 23.91 10.68 -28.03
N VAL A 100 22.75 11.31 -27.90
CA VAL A 100 21.62 10.72 -27.20
C VAL A 100 21.00 9.67 -28.11
N GLY A 101 21.07 8.41 -27.70
CA GLY A 101 20.50 7.28 -28.42
C GLY A 101 19.66 6.43 -27.48
N GLU A 102 18.52 5.95 -27.95
CA GLU A 102 17.73 4.96 -27.26
C GLU A 102 18.31 3.57 -27.57
N THR A 103 18.54 2.76 -26.53
CA THR A 103 19.03 1.39 -26.67
C THR A 103 17.96 0.44 -26.14
N GLU A 104 17.56 -0.53 -26.95
CA GLU A 104 16.68 -1.60 -26.52
C GLU A 104 17.47 -2.60 -25.66
N LEU A 105 16.92 -2.95 -24.49
CA LEU A 105 17.53 -3.89 -23.55
C LEU A 105 16.71 -5.16 -23.50
N GLU A 106 17.34 -6.29 -23.84
CA GLU A 106 16.73 -7.61 -23.71
C GLU A 106 17.16 -8.24 -22.38
N PHE A 107 16.19 -8.77 -21.65
CA PHE A 107 16.44 -9.56 -20.44
C PHE A 107 15.43 -10.70 -20.34
N VAL A 108 15.84 -11.78 -19.70
CA VAL A 108 15.00 -12.97 -19.50
C VAL A 108 14.42 -12.94 -18.10
N ILE A 109 13.09 -13.12 -17.99
CA ILE A 109 12.42 -13.31 -16.72
C ILE A 109 12.39 -14.82 -16.42
N GLU A 110 13.07 -15.23 -15.36
CA GLU A 110 13.09 -16.62 -14.94
C GLU A 110 11.77 -17.04 -14.27
N LYS A 111 11.48 -18.35 -14.34
CA LYS A 111 10.31 -18.91 -13.66
C LYS A 111 10.42 -18.73 -12.16
N GLY A 112 9.31 -18.35 -11.53
CA GLY A 112 9.25 -18.19 -10.08
C GLY A 112 9.81 -16.87 -9.54
N MET A 113 10.36 -15.98 -10.39
CA MET A 113 10.85 -14.67 -9.95
C MET A 113 9.79 -13.90 -9.17
N ARG A 114 10.20 -13.20 -8.12
CA ARG A 114 9.30 -12.54 -7.15
C ARG A 114 9.06 -11.07 -7.52
N ASP A 115 7.97 -10.54 -6.98
CA ASP A 115 7.73 -9.10 -7.00
C ASP A 115 8.89 -8.36 -6.32
N GLY A 116 9.36 -7.27 -6.93
CA GLY A 116 10.49 -6.47 -6.44
C GLY A 116 11.88 -7.06 -6.73
N GLU A 117 11.98 -8.23 -7.36
CA GLU A 117 13.27 -8.83 -7.72
C GLU A 117 13.99 -8.01 -8.79
N LYS A 118 15.32 -7.93 -8.68
CA LYS A 118 16.17 -7.05 -9.48
C LYS A 118 16.98 -7.85 -10.49
N ILE A 119 16.91 -7.46 -11.76
CA ILE A 119 17.76 -7.97 -12.83
C ILE A 119 18.80 -6.89 -13.14
N VAL A 120 20.07 -7.23 -12.99
CA VAL A 120 21.19 -6.31 -13.23
C VAL A 120 21.75 -6.57 -14.61
N ILE A 121 21.69 -5.56 -15.48
CA ILE A 121 22.27 -5.58 -16.82
C ILE A 121 23.55 -4.74 -16.78
N GLN A 122 24.69 -5.42 -16.80
CA GLN A 122 25.99 -4.81 -16.55
C GLN A 122 26.44 -3.88 -17.69
N GLY A 123 26.98 -2.71 -17.35
CA GLY A 123 27.61 -1.79 -18.30
C GLY A 123 26.66 -1.19 -19.35
N LYS A 124 25.36 -1.14 -19.06
CA LYS A 124 24.31 -0.62 -19.97
C LYS A 124 23.73 0.72 -19.55
N ALA A 125 24.25 1.37 -18.51
CA ALA A 125 23.84 2.72 -18.13
C ALA A 125 24.45 3.79 -19.06
N ASP A 126 24.01 5.04 -18.87
CA ASP A 126 24.46 6.17 -19.68
C ASP A 126 25.99 6.32 -19.68
N GLN A 127 26.58 6.33 -20.87
CA GLN A 127 28.02 6.44 -21.05
C GLN A 127 28.46 7.90 -21.21
N LYS A 128 29.52 8.29 -20.48
CA LYS A 128 30.19 9.58 -20.65
C LYS A 128 31.61 9.40 -21.20
N PRO A 129 32.16 10.37 -21.93
CA PRO A 129 33.52 10.26 -22.46
C PRO A 129 34.54 10.18 -21.33
N GLY A 130 35.28 9.06 -21.25
CA GLY A 130 36.31 8.81 -20.24
C GLY A 130 35.84 8.10 -18.98
N GLU A 131 34.59 7.68 -18.90
CA GLU A 131 34.01 6.94 -17.76
C GLU A 131 33.48 5.57 -18.24
N GLU A 132 33.60 4.55 -17.40
CA GLU A 132 32.97 3.24 -17.65
C GLU A 132 31.46 3.35 -17.38
N PRO A 133 30.61 2.81 -18.28
CA PRO A 133 29.16 2.85 -18.08
C PRO A 133 28.77 2.00 -16.86
N GLY A 134 27.87 2.51 -16.04
CA GLY A 134 27.30 1.77 -14.91
C GLY A 134 26.29 0.69 -15.34
N ASP A 135 25.59 0.12 -14.35
CA ASP A 135 24.63 -0.95 -14.57
C ASP A 135 23.19 -0.43 -14.64
N VAL A 136 22.36 -1.12 -15.44
CA VAL A 136 20.91 -0.91 -15.45
C VAL A 136 20.27 -1.95 -14.55
N ILE A 137 19.51 -1.49 -13.55
CA ILE A 137 18.82 -2.36 -12.60
C ILE A 137 17.33 -2.33 -12.93
N VAL A 138 16.82 -3.43 -13.51
CA VAL A 138 15.40 -3.61 -13.77
C VAL A 138 14.76 -4.22 -12.54
N THR A 139 13.78 -3.54 -11.95
CA THR A 139 13.01 -4.06 -10.81
C THR A 139 11.67 -4.59 -11.29
N LEU A 140 11.40 -5.88 -11.07
CA LEU A 140 10.13 -6.50 -11.46
C LEU A 140 8.99 -5.98 -10.59
N ARG A 141 7.84 -5.73 -11.21
CA ARG A 141 6.57 -5.44 -10.52
C ARG A 141 5.48 -6.38 -11.01
N GLN A 142 4.90 -7.13 -10.09
CA GLN A 142 3.81 -8.05 -10.39
C GLN A 142 2.49 -7.29 -10.56
N SER A 143 1.78 -7.53 -11.67
CA SER A 143 0.41 -7.06 -11.86
C SER A 143 -0.58 -7.91 -11.06
N ILE A 144 -1.67 -7.28 -10.63
CA ILE A 144 -2.78 -7.99 -9.99
C ILE A 144 -3.49 -8.84 -11.05
N HIS A 145 -3.72 -10.12 -10.77
CA HIS A 145 -4.44 -11.02 -11.66
C HIS A 145 -5.90 -11.13 -11.21
N PRO A 146 -6.89 -11.19 -12.14
CA PRO A 146 -8.31 -11.19 -11.78
C PRO A 146 -8.75 -12.42 -10.97
N VAL A 147 -8.14 -13.58 -11.22
CA VAL A 147 -8.54 -14.86 -10.60
C VAL A 147 -7.60 -15.30 -9.48
N PHE A 148 -6.31 -14.97 -9.59
CA PHE A 148 -5.26 -15.55 -8.75
C PHE A 148 -4.58 -14.46 -7.95
N SER A 149 -4.33 -14.72 -6.68
CA SER A 149 -3.42 -13.91 -5.88
C SER A 149 -2.22 -14.76 -5.46
N ARG A 150 -1.02 -14.22 -5.66
CA ARG A 150 0.22 -14.88 -5.26
C ARG A 150 0.50 -14.63 -3.79
N CYS A 151 0.84 -15.70 -3.07
CA CYS A 151 1.31 -15.65 -1.69
C CYS A 151 2.63 -16.43 -1.58
N GLY A 152 3.74 -15.76 -1.83
CA GLY A 152 5.06 -16.41 -1.93
C GLY A 152 5.10 -17.35 -3.13
N ASP A 153 5.33 -18.63 -2.87
CA ASP A 153 5.34 -19.67 -3.91
C ASP A 153 3.96 -20.33 -4.08
N ASN A 154 2.99 -20.00 -3.21
CA ASN A 154 1.62 -20.50 -3.31
C ASN A 154 0.73 -19.53 -4.10
N LEU A 155 -0.37 -20.06 -4.60
CA LEU A 155 -1.45 -19.30 -5.24
C LEU A 155 -2.74 -19.47 -4.45
N ASN A 156 -3.57 -18.44 -4.41
CA ASN A 156 -4.95 -18.55 -3.95
C ASN A 156 -5.90 -18.05 -5.04
N CYS A 157 -7.11 -18.59 -5.07
CA CYS A 157 -8.18 -18.10 -5.92
C CYS A 157 -9.55 -18.37 -5.29
N SER A 158 -10.52 -17.50 -5.56
CA SER A 158 -11.91 -17.73 -5.17
C SER A 158 -12.64 -18.51 -6.27
N VAL A 159 -13.29 -19.61 -5.90
CA VAL A 159 -14.11 -20.42 -6.82
C VAL A 159 -15.55 -20.41 -6.35
N THR A 160 -16.47 -20.10 -7.26
CA THR A 160 -17.91 -20.16 -6.96
C THR A 160 -18.46 -21.53 -7.32
N ILE A 161 -19.18 -22.14 -6.40
CA ILE A 161 -19.93 -23.40 -6.57
C ILE A 161 -21.38 -23.18 -6.14
N CYS A 162 -22.31 -23.94 -6.69
CA CYS A 162 -23.71 -23.83 -6.27
C CYS A 162 -23.98 -24.61 -4.97
N LEU A 163 -25.06 -24.26 -4.27
CA LEU A 163 -25.45 -24.95 -3.03
C LEU A 163 -25.59 -26.47 -3.21
N ALA A 164 -26.12 -26.92 -4.35
CA ALA A 164 -26.26 -28.36 -4.64
C ALA A 164 -24.90 -29.06 -4.73
N GLU A 165 -23.91 -28.45 -5.39
CA GLU A 165 -22.55 -28.98 -5.47
C GLU A 165 -21.86 -29.01 -4.09
N ALA A 166 -22.12 -27.99 -3.26
CA ALA A 166 -21.56 -27.92 -1.92
C ALA A 166 -22.10 -29.01 -0.98
N LEU A 167 -23.36 -29.42 -1.15
CA LEU A 167 -24.02 -30.44 -0.32
C LEU A 167 -23.87 -31.86 -0.87
N CYS A 168 -24.04 -32.04 -2.17
CA CYS A 168 -24.09 -33.34 -2.84
C CYS A 168 -22.73 -33.77 -3.41
N GLY A 169 -21.72 -32.91 -3.38
CA GLY A 169 -20.44 -33.15 -4.04
C GLY A 169 -20.48 -32.85 -5.54
N PHE A 170 -19.30 -32.85 -6.15
CA PHE A 170 -19.12 -32.57 -7.57
C PHE A 170 -17.85 -33.22 -8.10
N SER A 171 -17.79 -33.40 -9.42
CA SER A 171 -16.60 -33.88 -10.13
C SER A 171 -16.57 -33.20 -11.50
N ARG A 172 -15.80 -32.11 -11.60
CA ARG A 172 -15.67 -31.31 -12.83
C ARG A 172 -14.43 -30.43 -12.81
N VAL A 173 -14.14 -29.80 -13.95
CA VAL A 173 -13.16 -28.72 -14.04
C VAL A 173 -13.71 -27.46 -13.36
N LEU A 174 -12.99 -26.95 -12.36
CA LEU A 174 -13.40 -25.77 -11.59
C LEU A 174 -12.89 -24.47 -12.19
N LEU A 175 -11.68 -24.47 -12.74
CA LEU A 175 -11.00 -23.28 -13.24
C LEU A 175 -9.90 -23.63 -14.24
N LEU A 176 -9.47 -22.63 -15.01
CA LEU A 176 -8.26 -22.68 -15.83
C LEU A 176 -7.08 -22.10 -15.03
N HIS A 177 -5.95 -22.81 -15.04
CA HIS A 177 -4.71 -22.37 -14.40
C HIS A 177 -4.02 -21.29 -15.25
N LEU A 178 -2.92 -20.73 -14.72
CA LEU A 178 -2.05 -19.76 -15.41
C LEU A 178 -1.38 -20.35 -16.67
N ASP A 179 -1.31 -21.67 -16.79
CA ASP A 179 -0.79 -22.38 -17.96
C ASP A 179 -1.90 -22.89 -18.91
N GLU A 180 -3.11 -22.34 -18.78
CA GLU A 180 -4.29 -22.66 -19.59
C GLU A 180 -4.83 -24.09 -19.42
N ARG A 181 -4.27 -24.90 -18.49
CA ARG A 181 -4.82 -26.22 -18.16
C ARG A 181 -6.04 -26.11 -17.26
N GLY A 182 -7.03 -26.98 -17.50
CA GLY A 182 -8.17 -27.13 -16.59
C GLY A 182 -7.79 -27.91 -15.33
N ILE A 183 -8.10 -27.34 -14.17
CA ILE A 183 -7.95 -28.02 -12.88
C ILE A 183 -9.24 -28.76 -12.57
N HIS A 184 -9.20 -30.09 -12.72
CA HIS A 184 -10.28 -30.98 -12.34
C HIS A 184 -10.22 -31.27 -10.84
N VAL A 185 -11.32 -31.03 -10.14
CA VAL A 185 -11.44 -31.29 -8.70
C VAL A 185 -12.65 -32.17 -8.46
N GLU A 186 -12.44 -33.16 -7.61
CA GLU A 186 -13.49 -34.06 -7.13
C GLU A 186 -13.70 -33.83 -5.64
N HIS A 187 -14.97 -33.71 -5.25
CA HIS A 187 -15.40 -33.62 -3.87
C HIS A 187 -16.51 -34.61 -3.60
N SER A 188 -16.34 -35.43 -2.56
CA SER A 188 -17.21 -36.60 -2.31
C SER A 188 -18.58 -36.20 -1.79
N ALA A 189 -19.61 -36.87 -2.32
CA ALA A 189 -20.98 -36.75 -1.83
C ALA A 189 -21.07 -37.14 -0.35
N GLY A 190 -21.74 -36.29 0.45
CA GLY A 190 -21.92 -36.49 1.89
C GLY A 190 -20.93 -35.73 2.77
N SER A 191 -19.87 -35.15 2.21
CA SER A 191 -19.05 -34.15 2.90
C SER A 191 -19.52 -32.75 2.48
N VAL A 192 -19.95 -31.91 3.42
CA VAL A 192 -20.45 -30.58 3.09
C VAL A 192 -19.31 -29.58 2.97
N LEU A 193 -19.23 -28.86 1.85
CA LEU A 193 -18.36 -27.70 1.71
C LEU A 193 -19.03 -26.46 2.31
N GLN A 194 -18.29 -25.74 3.15
CA GLN A 194 -18.76 -24.52 3.79
C GLN A 194 -18.35 -23.26 2.99
N PRO A 195 -19.14 -22.17 3.04
CA PRO A 195 -18.72 -20.89 2.48
C PRO A 195 -17.40 -20.42 3.11
N GLY A 196 -16.45 -20.00 2.28
CA GLY A 196 -15.12 -19.57 2.71
C GLY A 196 -14.16 -20.72 3.04
N GLN A 197 -14.61 -21.98 2.98
CA GLN A 197 -13.73 -23.12 3.18
C GLN A 197 -12.63 -23.14 2.11
N THR A 198 -11.42 -23.46 2.54
CA THR A 198 -10.25 -23.52 1.66
C THR A 198 -9.84 -24.97 1.40
N MET A 199 -9.65 -25.33 0.12
CA MET A 199 -9.11 -26.61 -0.30
C MET A 199 -7.73 -26.43 -0.92
N ARG A 200 -6.79 -27.31 -0.55
CA ARG A 200 -5.41 -27.26 -1.02
C ARG A 200 -5.20 -28.27 -2.15
N ILE A 201 -4.71 -27.79 -3.28
CA ILE A 201 -4.23 -28.61 -4.41
C ILE A 201 -2.71 -28.54 -4.42
N ILE A 202 -2.09 -29.72 -4.28
CA ILE A 202 -0.64 -29.84 -4.13
C ILE A 202 0.04 -29.66 -5.48
N GLY A 203 1.13 -28.87 -5.53
CA GLY A 203 1.96 -28.74 -6.72
C GLY A 203 1.40 -27.85 -7.84
N GLU A 204 0.26 -27.19 -7.63
CA GLU A 204 -0.34 -26.27 -8.61
C GLU A 204 -0.11 -24.79 -8.24
N GLY A 205 0.91 -24.47 -7.44
CA GLY A 205 1.32 -23.10 -7.14
C GLY A 205 2.34 -22.52 -8.12
N MET A 206 3.02 -21.45 -7.70
CA MET A 206 4.13 -20.85 -8.46
C MET A 206 5.37 -21.76 -8.42
N PRO A 207 6.15 -21.82 -9.51
CA PRO A 207 7.46 -22.48 -9.49
C PRO A 207 8.40 -21.84 -8.47
N GLN A 208 9.19 -22.66 -7.78
CA GLN A 208 10.24 -22.15 -6.91
C GLN A 208 11.43 -21.66 -7.74
N HIS A 209 11.80 -20.39 -7.53
CA HIS A 209 12.96 -19.79 -8.18
C HIS A 209 14.25 -20.55 -7.79
N LYS A 210 15.16 -20.75 -8.76
CA LYS A 210 16.43 -21.52 -8.67
C LYS A 210 16.31 -23.04 -8.62
N GLN A 211 15.27 -23.60 -7.99
CA GLN A 211 15.10 -25.05 -7.93
C GLN A 211 14.28 -25.61 -9.09
N ASN A 212 13.42 -24.80 -9.74
CA ASN A 212 12.65 -25.01 -10.98
C ASN A 212 11.86 -26.33 -11.14
N THR A 213 12.01 -27.28 -10.22
CA THR A 213 11.45 -28.63 -10.24
C THR A 213 10.20 -28.67 -9.39
N ASP A 214 10.23 -27.98 -8.25
CA ASP A 214 9.11 -27.94 -7.31
C ASP A 214 8.27 -26.68 -7.49
N LYS A 215 6.96 -26.87 -7.43
CA LYS A 215 5.96 -25.81 -7.40
C LYS A 215 5.38 -25.71 -5.99
N GLY A 216 4.90 -24.52 -5.62
CA GLY A 216 4.07 -24.37 -4.43
C GLY A 216 2.69 -25.01 -4.60
N ASN A 217 1.75 -24.63 -3.74
CA ASN A 217 0.39 -25.16 -3.74
C ASN A 217 -0.63 -24.11 -4.19
N LEU A 218 -1.79 -24.58 -4.66
CA LEU A 218 -2.95 -23.76 -4.97
C LEU A 218 -4.00 -23.93 -3.86
N TYR A 219 -4.53 -22.81 -3.38
CA TYR A 219 -5.59 -22.76 -2.37
C TYR A 219 -6.87 -22.22 -3.00
N LEU A 220 -7.89 -23.08 -3.09
CA LEU A 220 -9.22 -22.73 -3.59
C LEU A 220 -10.09 -22.29 -2.42
N ILE A 221 -10.57 -21.04 -2.44
CA ILE A 221 -11.51 -20.51 -1.46
C ILE A 221 -12.91 -20.62 -2.07
N PHE A 222 -13.77 -21.46 -1.50
CA PHE A 222 -15.10 -21.69 -2.04
C PHE A 222 -16.08 -20.59 -1.64
N LYS A 223 -16.74 -20.01 -2.63
CA LYS A 223 -17.92 -19.15 -2.46
C LYS A 223 -19.13 -19.96 -2.88
N ILE A 224 -20.16 -19.99 -2.03
CA ILE A 224 -21.38 -20.75 -2.32
C ILE A 224 -22.43 -19.78 -2.83
N GLU A 225 -22.88 -20.05 -4.04
CA GLU A 225 -24.01 -19.34 -4.65
C GLU A 225 -25.30 -20.06 -4.29
N PHE A 226 -26.19 -19.32 -3.62
CA PHE A 226 -27.54 -19.76 -3.32
C PHE A 226 -28.44 -19.51 -4.53
N PRO A 227 -29.46 -20.35 -4.75
CA PRO A 227 -30.42 -20.11 -5.81
C PRO A 227 -31.20 -18.80 -5.58
N ASP A 228 -31.65 -18.19 -6.67
CA ASP A 228 -32.44 -16.96 -6.65
C ASP A 228 -33.78 -17.13 -5.92
N ASN A 229 -34.43 -16.01 -5.59
CA ASN A 229 -35.79 -16.02 -5.04
C ASN A 229 -36.76 -16.70 -6.02
N ASP A 230 -37.75 -17.42 -5.48
CA ASP A 230 -38.79 -18.12 -6.25
C ASP A 230 -38.26 -19.21 -7.21
N TRP A 231 -37.03 -19.72 -7.02
CA TRP A 231 -36.43 -20.75 -7.88
C TRP A 231 -37.18 -22.09 -7.91
N VAL A 232 -38.04 -22.36 -6.93
CA VAL A 232 -38.77 -23.62 -6.79
C VAL A 232 -40.20 -23.39 -6.30
N ALA A 233 -41.13 -24.23 -6.77
CA ALA A 233 -42.51 -24.23 -6.34
C ALA A 233 -42.67 -24.49 -4.82
N PRO A 234 -43.64 -23.88 -4.14
CA PRO A 234 -43.81 -23.96 -2.68
C PRO A 234 -44.10 -25.38 -2.18
N GLU A 235 -44.59 -26.28 -3.03
CA GLU A 235 -44.80 -27.68 -2.70
C GLU A 235 -43.50 -28.44 -2.44
N THR A 236 -42.47 -28.16 -3.24
CA THR A 236 -41.15 -28.81 -3.13
C THR A 236 -40.35 -28.24 -1.96
N LEU A 237 -40.61 -27.00 -1.53
CA LEU A 237 -39.96 -26.40 -0.35
C LEU A 237 -40.21 -27.24 0.91
N LYS A 238 -41.42 -27.79 1.09
CA LYS A 238 -41.74 -28.69 2.21
C LYS A 238 -40.90 -29.98 2.21
N SER A 239 -40.49 -30.43 1.04
CA SER A 239 -39.60 -31.60 0.91
C SER A 239 -38.16 -31.23 1.26
N ILE A 240 -37.70 -30.03 0.88
CA ILE A 240 -36.36 -29.52 1.21
C ILE A 240 -36.24 -29.28 2.73
N GLU A 241 -37.26 -28.70 3.35
CA GLU A 241 -37.30 -28.45 4.81
C GLU A 241 -37.14 -29.74 5.63
N LYS A 242 -37.68 -30.86 5.14
CA LYS A 242 -37.51 -32.18 5.80
C LYS A 242 -36.11 -32.77 5.65
N LEU A 243 -35.35 -32.37 4.62
CA LEU A 243 -34.03 -32.90 4.31
C LEU A 243 -32.90 -32.08 4.96
N LEU A 244 -33.12 -30.79 5.17
CA LEU A 244 -32.16 -29.90 5.80
C LEU A 244 -32.27 -29.96 7.34
N PRO A 245 -31.18 -29.65 8.08
CA PRO A 245 -31.25 -29.58 9.53
C PRO A 245 -32.26 -28.52 9.97
N GLY A 246 -33.14 -28.90 10.89
CA GLY A 246 -34.16 -28.02 11.44
C GLY A 246 -33.58 -26.81 12.19
N PRO A 247 -34.41 -25.79 12.45
CA PRO A 247 -33.98 -24.60 13.17
C PRO A 247 -33.41 -24.98 14.54
N LYS A 248 -32.27 -24.40 14.89
CA LYS A 248 -31.73 -24.54 16.25
C LYS A 248 -32.68 -23.82 17.21
N PRO A 249 -33.26 -24.52 18.20
CA PRO A 249 -34.14 -23.87 19.15
C PRO A 249 -33.35 -22.82 19.93
N LEU A 250 -34.05 -21.76 20.34
CA LEU A 250 -33.46 -20.79 21.25
C LEU A 250 -33.13 -21.49 22.59
N PRO A 251 -32.06 -21.07 23.29
CA PRO A 251 -31.69 -21.68 24.56
C PRO A 251 -32.77 -21.56 25.66
N VAL A 252 -33.66 -20.57 25.54
CA VAL A 252 -34.74 -20.28 26.47
C VAL A 252 -35.99 -19.93 25.67
N ASP A 253 -37.13 -20.46 26.08
CA ASP A 253 -38.43 -20.08 25.54
C ASP A 253 -38.83 -18.72 26.15
N PRO A 254 -38.94 -17.65 25.36
CA PRO A 254 -39.32 -16.34 25.89
C PRO A 254 -40.80 -16.32 26.29
N GLU A 255 -41.10 -15.74 27.45
CA GLU A 255 -42.48 -15.56 27.93
C GLU A 255 -43.28 -14.54 27.09
N VAL A 256 -42.59 -13.57 26.49
CA VAL A 256 -43.17 -12.52 25.65
C VAL A 256 -42.53 -12.59 24.27
N VAL A 257 -43.37 -12.69 23.23
CA VAL A 257 -42.94 -12.73 21.83
C VAL A 257 -43.53 -11.52 21.11
N ASP A 258 -42.66 -10.59 20.72
CA ASP A 258 -43.03 -9.47 19.85
C ASP A 258 -42.93 -9.88 18.38
N TYR A 259 -43.93 -9.51 17.58
CA TYR A 259 -43.95 -9.79 16.14
C TYR A 259 -43.55 -8.55 15.35
N TYR A 260 -42.47 -8.67 14.58
CA TYR A 260 -42.00 -7.62 13.68
C TYR A 260 -42.13 -8.08 12.23
N GLN A 261 -42.66 -7.24 11.35
CA GLN A 261 -42.57 -7.44 9.92
C GLN A 261 -41.31 -6.74 9.42
N PRO A 262 -40.26 -7.46 9.02
CA PRO A 262 -39.09 -6.83 8.45
C PRO A 262 -39.49 -6.11 7.16
N GLN A 263 -39.14 -4.84 7.06
CA GLN A 263 -39.17 -4.14 5.78
C GLN A 263 -37.96 -4.66 5.01
N ASN A 264 -38.20 -5.48 3.98
CA ASN A 264 -37.15 -5.97 3.08
C ASN A 264 -36.58 -4.79 2.30
N THR A 265 -35.63 -4.09 2.92
CA THR A 265 -34.72 -3.18 2.25
C THR A 265 -33.38 -3.87 2.20
N ASP A 266 -32.72 -3.78 1.06
CA ASP A 266 -31.29 -4.05 0.91
C ASP A 266 -30.54 -3.05 1.80
N VAL A 267 -30.47 -3.36 3.10
CA VAL A 267 -29.77 -2.53 4.07
C VAL A 267 -28.30 -2.81 3.84
N ASP A 268 -27.61 -1.83 3.26
CA ASP A 268 -26.17 -1.86 3.10
C ASP A 268 -25.53 -2.09 4.48
N PRO A 269 -24.82 -3.21 4.72
CA PRO A 269 -24.34 -3.58 6.05
C PRO A 269 -23.37 -2.56 6.64
N ASP A 270 -22.70 -1.77 5.79
CA ASP A 270 -21.82 -0.66 6.20
C ASP A 270 -22.59 0.60 6.62
N GLY A 271 -23.88 0.71 6.28
CA GLY A 271 -24.76 1.82 6.67
C GLY A 271 -24.98 1.94 8.19
N PHE A 272 -24.71 0.87 8.94
CA PHE A 272 -24.81 0.83 10.41
C PHE A 272 -23.85 1.84 11.09
N LYS A 273 -22.76 2.24 10.44
CA LYS A 273 -21.75 3.15 11.02
C LYS A 273 -22.08 4.64 10.86
N SER A 274 -23.17 5.02 10.21
CA SER A 274 -23.40 6.42 9.79
C SER A 274 -24.32 7.28 10.67
N SER A 275 -24.91 6.76 11.74
CA SER A 275 -25.94 7.51 12.51
C SER A 275 -25.41 8.46 13.60
N ARG A 276 -24.13 8.85 13.58
CA ARG A 276 -23.58 9.85 14.51
C ARG A 276 -22.66 10.84 13.81
N SER A 277 -23.24 11.82 13.13
CA SER A 277 -22.68 13.19 12.98
C SER A 277 -23.60 14.03 12.09
N ARG A 278 -24.67 14.59 12.67
CA ARG A 278 -25.32 15.76 12.07
C ARG A 278 -26.12 16.59 13.08
N ASP A 279 -25.50 16.90 14.21
CA ASP A 279 -25.90 18.03 15.05
C ASP A 279 -24.72 19.00 15.13
N GLU A 280 -24.35 19.62 14.01
CA GLU A 280 -23.48 20.80 14.06
C GLU A 280 -23.69 21.70 12.84
N HIS A 281 -24.21 22.89 13.16
CA HIS A 281 -24.15 24.15 12.43
C HIS A 281 -25.00 24.31 11.16
N ASP A 282 -26.20 24.88 11.34
CA ASP A 282 -26.67 25.92 10.44
C ASP A 282 -27.54 26.94 11.18
N SER A 283 -26.93 28.04 11.61
CA SER A 283 -27.68 29.28 11.89
C SER A 283 -26.84 30.45 11.41
N ASP A 284 -26.71 30.57 10.09
CA ASP A 284 -26.19 31.76 9.43
C ASP A 284 -27.34 32.49 8.70
N ARG A 285 -28.09 33.29 9.47
CA ARG A 285 -28.99 34.39 9.04
C ARG A 285 -29.14 35.29 10.27
N GLY A 286 -28.72 36.54 10.35
CA GLY A 286 -28.68 37.61 9.35
C GLY A 286 -29.47 38.79 9.93
N ASP A 287 -28.88 39.99 9.87
CA ASP A 287 -29.50 41.33 9.95
C ASP A 287 -29.30 42.18 11.24
N SER A 288 -28.34 43.09 11.13
CA SER A 288 -28.36 44.55 11.35
C SER A 288 -28.85 45.24 12.65
N ASP A 289 -27.95 46.14 13.06
CA ASP A 289 -28.15 47.49 13.61
C ASP A 289 -28.29 47.74 15.13
N ASP A 290 -27.40 48.65 15.57
CA ASP A 290 -27.53 49.68 16.59
C ASP A 290 -27.61 49.37 18.09
N GLY A 291 -26.51 49.71 18.77
CA GLY A 291 -26.59 50.71 19.83
C GLY A 291 -26.42 50.26 21.29
N ARG A 292 -25.25 50.63 21.84
CA ARG A 292 -25.01 51.05 23.24
C ARG A 292 -25.16 49.99 24.37
N GLY A 293 -23.99 49.65 24.93
CA GLY A 293 -23.72 49.79 26.37
C GLY A 293 -24.38 48.81 27.34
N GLY A 294 -23.60 47.87 27.87
CA GLY A 294 -23.93 47.12 29.08
C GLY A 294 -22.84 46.11 29.42
N GLY A 295 -22.12 46.35 30.52
CA GLY A 295 -20.97 45.54 30.97
C GLY A 295 -21.34 44.12 31.45
N PRO A 296 -20.33 43.29 31.79
CA PRO A 296 -20.54 41.89 32.13
C PRO A 296 -21.14 41.75 33.53
N ILE A 297 -22.27 41.03 33.62
CA ILE A 297 -22.92 40.67 34.89
C ILE A 297 -22.54 39.22 35.20
N GLN A 298 -21.79 39.04 36.29
CA GLN A 298 -21.57 37.77 36.97
C GLN A 298 -22.72 37.46 37.95
N CYS A 299 -22.67 36.24 38.50
CA CYS A 299 -23.43 35.66 39.64
C CYS A 299 -24.57 34.71 39.23
N ALA A 300 -24.84 33.60 39.90
CA ALA A 300 -24.18 32.87 41.00
C ALA A 300 -24.89 31.50 41.12
N GLN A 301 -24.22 30.59 41.83
CA GLN A 301 -24.75 29.28 42.22
C GLN A 301 -26.06 29.37 43.01
N SER A 302 -26.89 28.35 42.84
CA SER A 302 -27.69 27.72 43.89
C SER A 302 -27.74 26.23 43.60
#